data_AF-A0A351HFB3-F1
#
_entry.id   AF-A0A351HFB3-F1
#
_cell.length_a   1.000
_cell.length_b   1.000
_cell.length_c   1.000
_cell.angle_alpha   90.00
_cell.angle_beta   90.00
_cell.angle_gamma   90.00
#
_symmetry.space_group_name_H-M   'P 1'
#
loop_
_entity.id
_entity.type
_entity.pdbx_description
1 polymer ?
#
loop_
_entity_poly.entity_id
_entity_poly.type
_entity_poly.pdbx_seq_one_letter_code
_entity_poly.pdbx_strand_id
1 'polypeptide(L)'
;MRLHRSFLSIATPLACLAGPSLLAIFYFSFLAQPVYQTAISFLPAHLDATANREAADVLEAFLYSPDLLEKIDSELDLHHHYTQAFWDPIQRISADAGDDRLRLYFRDKVTLRTSSDANLLTLTVKAFSPEYTEALADSLYLSMGEMWARIDKGNQKMQQVPAAADHDEVPDMPAPFLTIAKA
;
A
#
# COMPACT_ATOMS: atom_id res chain seq x y z
N MET A 1 50.34 37.44 22.91
CA MET A 1 49.81 36.16 22.36
C MET A 1 48.43 35.86 22.94
N ARG A 2 47.36 36.48 22.39
CA ARG A 2 45.97 36.33 22.91
C ARG A 2 44.90 36.21 21.82
N LEU A 3 45.28 35.90 20.57
CA LEU A 3 44.34 35.84 19.43
C LEU A 3 43.84 34.41 19.09
N HIS A 4 44.45 33.36 19.66
CA HIS A 4 44.15 31.98 19.24
C HIS A 4 42.93 31.34 19.94
N ARG A 5 42.38 31.97 20.98
CA ARG A 5 41.22 31.43 21.74
C ARG A 5 39.86 31.86 21.17
N SER A 6 39.77 33.01 20.50
CA SER A 6 38.50 33.52 19.95
C SER A 6 38.07 32.83 18.66
N PHE A 7 39.04 32.34 17.87
CA PHE A 7 38.77 31.57 16.65
C PHE A 7 38.10 30.22 16.95
N LEU A 8 38.46 29.61 18.09
CA LEU A 8 37.88 28.37 18.57
C LEU A 8 36.41 28.52 19.03
N SER A 9 35.97 29.74 19.36
CA SER A 9 34.61 30.00 19.88
C SER A 9 33.57 30.21 18.78
N ILE A 10 33.99 30.62 17.56
CA ILE A 10 33.12 30.81 16.39
C ILE A 10 33.05 29.50 15.56
N ALA A 11 34.10 28.69 15.60
CA ALA A 11 34.14 27.41 14.89
C ALA A 11 33.09 26.40 15.39
N THR A 12 32.79 26.37 16.69
CA THR A 12 31.83 25.44 17.29
C THR A 12 30.37 25.65 16.85
N PRO A 13 29.79 26.87 16.90
CA PRO A 13 28.42 27.08 16.40
C PRO A 13 28.32 26.84 14.89
N LEU A 14 29.37 27.18 14.13
CA LEU A 14 29.41 26.93 12.68
C LEU A 14 29.46 25.42 12.38
N ALA A 15 30.21 24.63 13.15
CA ALA A 15 30.26 23.18 13.01
C ALA A 15 28.94 22.49 13.40
N CYS A 16 28.25 22.95 14.45
CA CYS A 16 26.92 22.42 14.82
C CYS A 16 25.85 22.76 13.79
N LEU A 17 25.96 23.88 13.08
CA LEU A 17 25.00 24.28 12.05
C LEU A 17 25.29 23.65 10.69
N ALA A 18 26.57 23.61 10.31
CA ALA A 18 27.00 23.05 9.02
C ALA A 18 27.08 21.53 9.03
N GLY A 19 27.37 20.90 10.17
CA GLY A 19 27.48 19.44 10.32
C GLY A 19 26.24 18.67 9.83
N PRO A 20 25.03 18.91 10.36
CA PRO A 20 23.83 18.22 9.90
C PRO A 20 23.50 18.53 8.44
N SER A 21 23.78 19.75 7.97
CA SER A 21 23.58 20.15 6.58
C SER A 21 24.52 19.39 5.62
N LEU A 22 25.80 19.27 5.96
CA LEU A 22 26.79 18.53 5.17
C LEU A 22 26.49 17.02 5.16
N LEU A 23 26.03 16.47 6.30
CA LEU A 23 25.58 15.09 6.37
C LEU A 23 24.35 14.85 5.49
N ALA A 24 23.37 15.76 5.51
CA ALA A 24 22.21 15.69 4.64
C ALA A 24 22.61 15.78 3.16
N ILE A 25 23.47 16.73 2.79
CA ILE A 25 23.99 16.84 1.42
C ILE A 25 24.68 15.54 1.00
N PHE A 26 25.52 14.96 1.86
CA PHE A 26 26.17 13.69 1.58
C PHE A 26 25.16 12.55 1.38
N TYR A 27 24.17 12.43 2.26
CA TYR A 27 23.12 11.42 2.15
C TYR A 27 22.32 11.58 0.85
N PHE A 28 21.79 12.77 0.56
CA PHE A 28 20.98 13.02 -0.63
C PHE A 28 21.79 12.95 -1.93
N SER A 29 23.11 13.16 -1.88
CA SER A 29 23.96 13.11 -3.08
C SER A 29 24.48 11.70 -3.40
N PHE A 30 24.68 10.84 -2.39
CA PHE A 30 25.34 9.53 -2.59
C PHE A 30 24.50 8.32 -2.16
N LEU A 31 23.65 8.43 -1.14
CA LEU A 31 22.93 7.29 -0.55
C LEU A 31 21.45 7.25 -0.93
N ALA A 32 20.83 8.42 -1.10
CA ALA A 32 19.40 8.50 -1.40
C ALA A 32 19.12 7.95 -2.80
N GLN A 33 18.23 6.97 -2.86
CA GLN A 33 17.75 6.42 -4.13
C GLN A 33 16.36 6.97 -4.46
N PRO A 34 16.05 7.12 -5.76
CA PRO A 34 14.72 7.54 -6.19
C PRO A 34 13.68 6.46 -5.83
N VAL A 35 12.50 6.91 -5.43
CA VAL A 35 11.31 6.06 -5.31
C VAL A 35 10.42 6.36 -6.51
N TYR A 36 10.03 5.32 -7.23
CA TYR A 36 9.15 5.40 -8.39
C TYR A 36 7.71 5.24 -7.94
N GLN A 37 6.78 5.84 -8.69
CA GLN A 37 5.36 5.80 -8.39
C GLN A 37 4.57 5.54 -9.66
N THR A 38 3.73 4.50 -9.63
CA THR A 38 2.78 4.16 -10.69
C THR A 38 1.38 4.38 -10.16
N ALA A 39 0.51 4.99 -10.97
CA ALA A 39 -0.87 5.26 -10.62
C ALA A 39 -1.82 4.74 -11.70
N ILE A 40 -2.83 3.96 -11.28
CA ILE A 40 -3.89 3.43 -12.12
C ILE A 40 -5.20 4.06 -11.67
N SER A 41 -5.84 4.83 -12.55
CA SER A 41 -7.15 5.45 -12.30
C SER A 41 -8.24 4.70 -13.06
N PHE A 42 -9.27 4.24 -12.37
CA PHE A 42 -10.36 3.47 -12.95
C PHE A 42 -11.73 3.93 -12.45
N LEU A 43 -12.74 3.70 -13.29
CA LEU A 43 -14.15 3.90 -12.95
C LEU A 43 -14.73 2.55 -12.52
N PRO A 44 -15.18 2.38 -11.26
CA PRO A 44 -16.01 1.25 -10.91
C PRO A 44 -17.35 1.39 -11.65
N ALA A 45 -17.69 0.40 -12.49
CA ALA A 45 -18.90 0.44 -13.29
C ALA A 45 -20.16 0.47 -12.39
N HIS A 46 -21.15 1.29 -12.77
CA HIS A 46 -22.49 1.34 -12.16
C HIS A 46 -22.61 1.88 -10.72
N LEU A 47 -21.60 2.57 -10.19
CA LEU A 47 -21.64 3.12 -8.84
C LEU A 47 -21.81 4.66 -8.84
N ASP A 48 -22.82 5.15 -8.11
CA ASP A 48 -22.97 6.56 -7.78
C ASP A 48 -21.86 7.03 -6.81
N ALA A 49 -21.64 8.34 -6.68
CA ALA A 49 -20.53 8.90 -5.88
C ALA A 49 -20.48 8.43 -4.41
N THR A 50 -21.64 8.18 -3.78
CA THR A 50 -21.71 7.62 -2.42
C THR A 50 -21.29 6.16 -2.39
N ALA A 51 -21.75 5.36 -3.37
CA ALA A 51 -21.38 3.96 -3.51
C ALA A 51 -19.89 3.78 -3.86
N ASN A 52 -19.29 4.78 -4.52
CA ASN A 52 -17.85 4.80 -4.79
C ASN A 52 -16.99 4.90 -3.53
N ARG A 53 -17.45 5.65 -2.54
CA ARG A 53 -16.72 5.75 -1.26
C ARG A 53 -16.78 4.44 -0.50
N GLU A 54 -17.95 3.81 -0.44
CA GLU A 54 -18.11 2.49 0.17
C GLU A 54 -17.28 1.43 -0.58
N ALA A 55 -17.26 1.47 -1.91
CA ALA A 55 -16.42 0.58 -2.71
C ALA A 55 -14.93 0.82 -2.45
N ALA A 56 -14.48 2.08 -2.34
CA ALA A 56 -13.11 2.40 -1.99
C ALA A 56 -12.72 1.80 -0.63
N ASP A 57 -13.58 1.93 0.37
CA ASP A 57 -13.33 1.41 1.72
C ASP A 57 -13.20 -0.13 1.72
N VAL A 58 -14.08 -0.83 0.97
CA VAL A 58 -14.01 -2.30 0.81
C VAL A 58 -12.74 -2.72 0.08
N LEU A 59 -12.41 -2.04 -1.01
CA LEU A 59 -11.21 -2.30 -1.80
C LEU A 59 -9.93 -2.03 -1.00
N GLU A 60 -9.91 -0.98 -0.19
CA GLU A 60 -8.79 -0.65 0.70
C GLU A 60 -8.62 -1.72 1.80
N ALA A 61 -9.72 -2.18 2.40
CA ALA A 61 -9.67 -3.27 3.37
C ALA A 61 -9.10 -4.56 2.76
N PHE A 62 -9.47 -4.87 1.52
CA PHE A 62 -8.89 -6.00 0.79
C PHE A 62 -7.41 -5.78 0.43
N LEU A 63 -7.03 -4.57 0.00
CA LEU A 63 -5.65 -4.22 -0.34
C LEU A 63 -4.68 -4.49 0.82
N TYR A 64 -5.13 -4.29 2.06
CA TYR A 64 -4.33 -4.53 3.26
C TYR A 64 -4.63 -5.86 3.94
N SER A 65 -5.39 -6.75 3.29
CA SER A 65 -5.66 -8.08 3.83
C SER A 65 -4.40 -8.95 3.81
N PRO A 66 -4.23 -9.84 4.82
CA PRO A 66 -3.11 -10.79 4.83
C PRO A 66 -3.09 -11.69 3.59
N ASP A 67 -4.27 -12.17 3.17
CA ASP A 67 -4.42 -13.08 2.03
C ASP A 67 -3.92 -12.46 0.72
N LEU A 68 -4.24 -11.18 0.47
CA LEU A 68 -3.73 -10.50 -0.72
C LEU A 68 -2.22 -10.31 -0.62
N LEU A 69 -1.72 -9.90 0.54
CA LEU A 69 -0.29 -9.69 0.69
C LEU A 69 0.51 -10.98 0.47
N GLU A 70 0.03 -12.12 0.99
CA GLU A 70 0.64 -13.43 0.76
C GLU A 70 0.59 -13.82 -0.72
N LYS A 71 -0.53 -13.58 -1.41
CA LYS A 71 -0.65 -13.81 -2.85
C LYS A 71 0.40 -13.00 -3.61
N ILE A 72 0.48 -11.69 -3.37
CA ILE A 72 1.39 -10.80 -4.08
C ILE A 72 2.85 -11.09 -3.72
N ASP A 73 3.14 -11.42 -2.47
CA ASP A 73 4.48 -11.82 -2.05
C ASP A 73 4.93 -13.09 -2.77
N SER A 74 4.03 -14.06 -2.95
CA SER A 74 4.34 -15.28 -3.71
C SER A 74 4.57 -15.03 -5.21
N GLU A 75 3.96 -13.99 -5.78
CA GLU A 75 4.07 -13.64 -7.20
C GLU A 75 5.29 -12.75 -7.51
N LEU A 76 5.59 -11.79 -6.63
CA LEU A 76 6.56 -10.71 -6.87
C LEU A 76 7.68 -10.64 -5.85
N ASP A 77 7.71 -11.53 -4.86
CA ASP A 77 8.74 -11.62 -3.82
C ASP A 77 8.94 -10.26 -3.12
N LEU A 78 7.88 -9.76 -2.48
CA LEU A 78 7.85 -8.45 -1.81
C LEU A 78 8.90 -8.39 -0.71
N HIS A 79 9.05 -9.46 0.05
CA HIS A 79 10.07 -9.59 1.09
C HIS A 79 11.46 -9.36 0.51
N HIS A 80 11.84 -10.09 -0.54
CA HIS A 80 13.15 -9.90 -1.15
C HIS A 80 13.29 -8.50 -1.72
N HIS A 81 12.31 -7.99 -2.47
CA HIS A 81 12.38 -6.66 -3.09
C HIS A 81 12.62 -5.54 -2.07
N TYR A 82 11.88 -5.52 -0.95
CA TYR A 82 11.99 -4.42 0.01
C TYR A 82 13.14 -4.55 1.02
N THR A 83 13.71 -5.74 1.18
CA THR A 83 14.81 -6.00 2.14
C THR A 83 16.21 -5.85 1.56
N GLN A 84 16.35 -5.78 0.23
CA GLN A 84 17.68 -5.83 -0.42
C GLN A 84 18.64 -4.77 0.13
N ALA A 85 19.89 -5.20 0.37
CA ALA A 85 20.92 -4.32 0.93
C ALA A 85 21.38 -3.21 -0.02
N PHE A 86 21.07 -3.32 -1.31
CA PHE A 86 21.33 -2.27 -2.29
C PHE A 86 20.39 -1.07 -2.13
N TRP A 87 19.21 -1.26 -1.51
CA TRP A 87 18.27 -0.18 -1.29
C TRP A 87 18.69 0.75 -0.15
N ASP A 88 18.27 2.02 -0.23
CA ASP A 88 18.58 3.04 0.76
C ASP A 88 18.25 2.56 2.18
N PRO A 89 19.23 2.56 3.13
CA PRO A 89 19.06 2.04 4.48
C PRO A 89 17.96 2.73 5.29
N ILE A 90 17.58 3.97 4.95
CA ILE A 90 16.49 4.69 5.63
C ILE A 90 15.13 4.30 5.05
N GLN A 91 15.05 4.03 3.74
CA GLN A 91 13.80 3.74 3.05
C GLN A 91 13.46 2.25 3.03
N ARG A 92 14.46 1.36 3.06
CA ARG A 92 14.25 -0.09 3.01
C ARG A 92 13.74 -0.64 4.33
N ILE A 93 13.12 -1.81 4.29
CA ILE A 93 12.79 -2.56 5.49
C ILE A 93 14.01 -3.38 5.95
N SER A 94 14.12 -3.66 7.25
CA SER A 94 15.20 -4.50 7.79
C SER A 94 15.17 -5.89 7.16
N ALA A 95 16.34 -6.49 6.92
CA ALA A 95 16.42 -7.85 6.36
C ALA A 95 15.75 -8.90 7.26
N ASP A 96 15.82 -8.72 8.58
CA ASP A 96 15.17 -9.58 9.57
C ASP A 96 13.73 -9.15 9.90
N ALA A 97 13.10 -8.32 9.07
CA ALA A 97 11.73 -7.89 9.29
C ALA A 97 10.75 -9.05 9.05
N GLY A 98 10.00 -9.41 10.09
CA GLY A 98 8.89 -10.35 9.95
C GLY A 98 7.69 -9.74 9.22
N ASP A 99 6.73 -10.61 8.89
CA ASP A 99 5.58 -10.33 8.03
C ASP A 99 4.78 -9.12 8.51
N ASP A 100 4.55 -8.97 9.82
CA ASP A 100 3.84 -7.83 10.41
C ASP A 100 4.44 -6.48 10.01
N ARG A 101 5.77 -6.41 9.99
CA ARG A 101 6.47 -5.18 9.62
C ARG A 101 6.43 -4.97 8.11
N LEU A 102 6.47 -6.03 7.31
CA LEU A 102 6.24 -5.93 5.87
C LEU A 102 4.83 -5.40 5.58
N ARG A 103 3.80 -5.87 6.27
CA ARG A 103 2.42 -5.39 6.07
C ARG A 103 2.29 -3.89 6.36
N LEU A 104 2.86 -3.44 7.48
CA LEU A 104 2.87 -2.01 7.81
C LEU A 104 3.62 -1.20 6.76
N TYR A 105 4.76 -1.70 6.30
CA TYR A 105 5.54 -1.06 5.24
C TYR A 105 4.76 -0.99 3.93
N PHE A 106 4.08 -2.06 3.54
CA PHE A 106 3.27 -2.15 2.33
C PHE A 106 2.12 -1.13 2.32
N ARG A 107 1.46 -0.93 3.47
CA ARG A 107 0.40 0.08 3.65
C ARG A 107 0.85 1.51 3.37
N ASP A 108 2.13 1.81 3.62
CA ASP A 108 2.68 3.14 3.32
C ASP A 108 3.04 3.31 1.83
N LYS A 109 3.22 2.20 1.10
CA LYS A 109 3.62 2.18 -0.32
C LYS A 109 2.44 2.11 -1.28
N VAL A 110 1.34 1.49 -0.85
CA VAL A 110 0.13 1.33 -1.65
C VAL A 110 -0.97 2.17 -1.06
N THR A 111 -1.57 3.04 -1.87
CA THR A 111 -2.67 3.91 -1.44
C THR A 111 -3.77 3.90 -2.48
N LEU A 112 -5.00 3.70 -2.05
CA LEU A 112 -6.19 3.89 -2.87
C LEU A 112 -6.82 5.24 -2.54
N ARG A 113 -7.11 6.06 -3.55
CA ARG A 113 -7.75 7.36 -3.37
C ARG A 113 -9.01 7.47 -4.19
N THR A 114 -10.04 8.09 -3.61
CA THR A 114 -11.28 8.45 -4.31
C THR A 114 -11.23 9.93 -4.67
N SER A 115 -11.55 10.27 -5.92
CA SER A 115 -11.77 11.67 -6.34
C SER A 115 -13.27 11.96 -6.36
N SER A 116 -13.73 12.91 -5.54
CA SER A 116 -15.12 13.37 -5.50
C SER A 116 -15.56 14.01 -6.82
N ASP A 117 -14.63 14.66 -7.51
CA ASP A 117 -14.94 15.50 -8.68
C ASP A 117 -15.01 14.66 -9.96
N ALA A 118 -14.10 13.70 -10.10
CA ALA A 118 -14.01 12.84 -11.27
C ALA A 118 -14.73 11.49 -11.11
N ASN A 119 -15.21 11.18 -9.89
CA ASN A 119 -15.78 9.88 -9.53
C ASN A 119 -14.86 8.69 -9.84
N LEU A 120 -13.54 8.91 -9.74
CA LEU A 120 -12.50 7.93 -10.04
C LEU A 120 -11.90 7.35 -8.76
N LEU A 121 -11.53 6.07 -8.84
CA LEU A 121 -10.62 5.42 -7.89
C LEU A 121 -9.22 5.41 -8.49
N THR A 122 -8.24 5.92 -7.75
CA THR A 122 -6.84 5.97 -8.14
C THR A 122 -6.02 5.09 -7.20
N LEU A 123 -5.56 3.95 -7.70
CA LEU A 123 -4.57 3.11 -7.05
C LEU A 123 -3.19 3.71 -7.30
N THR A 124 -2.44 3.99 -6.24
CA THR A 124 -1.07 4.49 -6.30
C THR A 124 -0.15 3.52 -5.60
N VAL A 125 0.92 3.11 -6.30
CA VAL A 125 1.93 2.18 -5.79
C VAL A 125 3.29 2.83 -5.86
N LYS A 126 4.12 2.62 -4.83
CA LYS A 126 5.50 3.11 -4.76
C LYS A 126 6.49 1.98 -4.56
N ALA A 127 7.52 1.90 -5.39
CA ALA A 127 8.63 0.96 -5.21
C ALA A 127 9.98 1.54 -5.67
N PHE A 128 11.04 0.76 -5.49
CA PHE A 128 12.42 1.22 -5.78
C PHE A 128 12.86 1.03 -7.23
N SER A 129 12.09 0.28 -8.03
CA SER A 129 12.29 0.13 -9.47
C SER A 129 11.01 0.50 -10.22
N PRO A 130 11.13 1.16 -11.39
CA PRO A 130 9.96 1.48 -12.21
C PRO A 130 9.26 0.20 -12.71
N GLU A 131 10.02 -0.79 -13.17
CA GLU A 131 9.48 -2.08 -13.64
C GLU A 131 8.73 -2.79 -12.52
N TYR A 132 9.27 -2.78 -11.31
CA TYR A 132 8.63 -3.39 -10.15
C TYR A 132 7.35 -2.64 -9.75
N THR A 133 7.36 -1.31 -9.82
CA THR A 133 6.19 -0.50 -9.47
C THR A 133 5.04 -0.76 -10.44
N GLU A 134 5.33 -0.92 -11.73
CA GLU A 134 4.34 -1.30 -12.76
C GLU A 134 3.80 -2.71 -12.53
N ALA A 135 4.68 -3.70 -12.37
CA ALA A 135 4.27 -5.09 -12.12
C ALA A 135 3.40 -5.23 -10.86
N LEU A 136 3.77 -4.52 -9.78
CA LEU A 136 3.00 -4.49 -8.54
C LEU A 136 1.65 -3.80 -8.72
N ALA A 137 1.61 -2.66 -9.42
CA ALA A 137 0.36 -1.97 -9.69
C ALA A 137 -0.62 -2.83 -10.51
N ASP A 138 -0.12 -3.53 -11.52
CA ASP A 138 -0.91 -4.41 -12.37
C ASP A 138 -1.46 -5.62 -11.61
N SER A 139 -0.63 -6.29 -10.80
CA SER A 139 -1.09 -7.45 -10.00
C SER A 139 -2.13 -7.05 -8.94
N LEU A 140 -1.94 -5.88 -8.30
CA LEU A 140 -2.93 -5.34 -7.36
C LEU A 140 -4.23 -4.97 -8.06
N TYR A 141 -4.17 -4.27 -9.19
CA TYR A 141 -5.35 -3.91 -9.98
C TYR A 141 -6.14 -5.13 -10.42
N LEU A 142 -5.46 -6.17 -10.94
CA LEU A 142 -6.10 -7.42 -11.34
C LEU A 142 -6.76 -8.12 -10.16
N SER A 143 -6.05 -8.26 -9.03
CA SER A 143 -6.57 -8.91 -7.83
C SER A 143 -7.79 -8.19 -7.24
N MET A 144 -7.79 -6.85 -7.27
CA MET A 144 -8.95 -6.05 -6.90
C MET A 144 -10.14 -6.28 -7.84
N GLY A 145 -9.89 -6.34 -9.15
CA GLY A 145 -10.92 -6.63 -10.17
C GLY A 145 -11.54 -8.01 -10.00
N GLU A 146 -10.73 -9.04 -9.75
CA GLU A 146 -11.19 -10.41 -9.47
C GLU A 146 -12.09 -10.45 -8.22
N MET A 147 -11.68 -9.78 -7.15
CA MET A 147 -12.44 -9.71 -5.91
C MET A 147 -13.74 -8.95 -6.08
N TRP A 148 -13.74 -7.82 -6.80
CA TRP A 148 -14.97 -7.08 -7.11
C TRP A 148 -15.96 -7.91 -7.94
N ALA A 149 -15.47 -8.62 -8.96
CA ALA A 149 -16.30 -9.51 -9.77
C ALA A 149 -16.94 -10.64 -8.95
N ARG A 150 -16.23 -11.15 -7.92
CA ARG A 150 -16.79 -12.13 -6.97
C ARG A 150 -17.90 -11.53 -6.13
N ILE A 151 -17.75 -10.30 -5.65
CA ILE A 151 -18.78 -9.58 -4.88
C ILE A 151 -20.02 -9.36 -5.73
N ASP A 152 -19.87 -8.85 -6.95
CA ASP A 152 -21.01 -8.59 -7.85
C ASP A 152 -21.78 -9.88 -8.16
N LYS A 153 -21.06 -10.96 -8.48
CA LYS A 153 -21.67 -12.28 -8.70
C LYS A 153 -22.40 -12.81 -7.46
N GLY A 154 -21.86 -12.58 -6.27
CA GLY A 154 -22.52 -12.93 -5.00
C GLY A 154 -23.82 -12.15 -4.78
N ASN A 155 -23.78 -10.84 -5.02
CA ASN A 155 -24.93 -9.96 -4.89
C ASN A 155 -26.04 -10.29 -5.88
N GLN A 156 -25.71 -10.60 -7.14
CA GLN A 156 -26.69 -11.03 -8.13
C GLN A 156 -27.41 -12.32 -7.73
N LYS A 157 -26.69 -13.30 -7.17
CA LYS A 157 -27.31 -14.53 -6.67
C LYS A 157 -28.29 -14.26 -5.53
N MET A 158 -27.96 -13.35 -4.61
CA MET A 158 -28.84 -12.99 -3.51
C MET A 158 -30.12 -12.30 -3.99
N GLN A 159 -30.04 -11.46 -5.01
CA GLN A 159 -31.23 -10.81 -5.61
C GLN A 159 -32.14 -11.80 -6.34
N GLN A 160 -31.59 -12.93 -6.79
CA GLN A 160 -32.34 -14.00 -7.46
C GLN A 160 -33.00 -15.00 -6.50
N VAL A 161 -32.70 -14.95 -5.20
CA VAL A 161 -33.39 -15.77 -4.20
C VAL A 161 -34.84 -15.26 -4.08
N PRO A 162 -35.86 -16.06 -4.44
CA PRO A 162 -37.25 -15.62 -4.35
C PRO A 162 -37.59 -15.30 -2.89
N ALA A 163 -38.18 -14.12 -2.65
CA ALA A 163 -38.64 -13.68 -1.32
C ALA A 163 -39.74 -14.57 -0.68
N ALA A 164 -40.10 -15.67 -1.34
CA ALA A 164 -41.13 -16.62 -0.95
C ALA A 164 -40.60 -18.06 -0.82
N ALA A 165 -39.29 -18.24 -0.56
CA ALA A 165 -38.80 -19.53 -0.09
C ALA A 165 -39.54 -19.87 1.22
N ASP A 166 -40.32 -20.94 1.15
CA ASP A 166 -41.16 -21.48 2.21
C ASP A 166 -40.36 -21.53 3.53
N HIS A 167 -40.96 -21.09 4.63
CA HIS A 167 -40.28 -20.88 5.92
C HIS A 167 -39.71 -22.17 6.56
N ASP A 168 -39.81 -23.31 5.87
CA ASP A 168 -39.40 -24.63 6.32
C ASP A 168 -38.10 -25.16 5.66
N GLU A 169 -37.60 -24.50 4.61
CA GLU A 169 -36.38 -24.94 3.92
C GLU A 169 -35.26 -23.91 4.12
N VAL A 170 -34.42 -24.13 5.14
CA VAL A 170 -33.17 -23.37 5.34
C VAL A 170 -32.31 -23.59 4.09
N PRO A 171 -32.14 -22.58 3.22
CA PRO A 171 -31.32 -22.73 2.03
C PRO A 171 -29.89 -23.05 2.48
N ASP A 172 -29.24 -24.00 1.82
CA ASP A 172 -27.81 -24.29 2.02
C ASP A 172 -27.02 -23.01 1.75
N MET A 173 -26.73 -22.27 2.83
CA MET A 173 -26.13 -20.95 2.73
C MET A 173 -24.69 -21.14 2.27
N PRO A 174 -24.23 -20.41 1.23
CA PRO A 174 -22.80 -20.37 0.95
C PRO A 174 -22.10 -19.90 2.22
N ALA A 175 -21.06 -20.63 2.63
CA ALA A 175 -20.33 -20.37 3.86
C ALA A 175 -20.02 -18.86 3.98
N PRO A 176 -20.24 -18.25 5.16
CA PRO A 176 -20.00 -16.83 5.34
C PRO A 176 -18.58 -16.47 4.87
N PHE A 177 -18.49 -15.46 4.00
CA PHE A 177 -17.24 -15.04 3.36
C PHE A 177 -16.17 -14.55 4.34
N LEU A 178 -16.55 -14.30 5.59
CA LEU A 178 -15.65 -13.98 6.69
C LEU A 178 -16.07 -14.80 7.90
N THR A 179 -15.27 -15.82 8.23
CA THR A 179 -15.27 -16.36 9.58
C THR A 179 -14.58 -15.31 10.44
N ILE A 180 -15.36 -14.48 11.14
CA ILE A 180 -14.83 -13.64 12.21
C ILE A 180 -14.35 -14.62 13.29
N ALA A 181 -13.08 -15.02 13.21
CA ALA A 181 -12.42 -15.76 14.27
C ALA A 181 -12.32 -14.81 15.46
N LYS A 182 -13.10 -15.09 16.50
CA LYS A 182 -12.94 -14.47 17.81
C LYS A 182 -11.62 -14.95 18.39
N ALA A 183 -10.71 -14.02 18.69
CA ALA A 183 -9.54 -14.28 19.51
C ALA A 183 -9.95 -14.68 20.94
#